data_AF-A0A838DM13-F1
#
_entry.id   AF-A0A838DM13-F1
#
_cell.length_a   1.000
_cell.length_b   1.000
_cell.length_c   1.000
_cell.angle_alpha   90.00
_cell.angle_beta   90.00
_cell.angle_gamma   90.00
#
_symmetry.space_group_name_H-M   'P 1'
#
loop_
_entity.id
_entity.type
_entity.pdbx_description
1 polymer ?
#
loop_
_entity_poly.entity_id
_entity_poly.type
_entity_poly.pdbx_seq_one_letter_code
_entity_poly.pdbx_strand_id
1 'polypeptide(L)'
;MSIQPVLQALTQIFTSIVFFIPRLVNGLIILIIGYIISWVVRWIMRFVFRHIGLEQRAERSGLHETMRGLGVKAALPEIVVQIVFFFLLLSFATTAVRLMEFTVVADLLDSILHFVPRAISAALLIIIGSMLARFLGNAVISVADNVNITYGKTLGRIIEYTIVAFVFVLAVSTMGVDTTILTTSLTIIIASAGLAIALTFGFGSREAARNVIAGYYVRQNFQPGQRVTCGEYSGRVRSTSGAYTVLEVTDANGQGSTISLPNSLLARSVVTSQEDTPELPPAPTPEPPPAPEQA
;
A
#
# COMPACT_ATOMS: atom_id res chain seq x y z
N MET A 1 12.95 40.02 -65.94
CA MET A 1 12.62 39.59 -64.56
C MET A 1 11.50 40.47 -64.06
N SER A 2 10.33 39.91 -63.73
CA SER A 2 9.21 40.66 -63.16
C SER A 2 9.60 41.16 -61.76
N ILE A 3 9.46 42.47 -61.51
CA ILE A 3 9.79 43.11 -60.22
C ILE A 3 8.62 42.97 -59.22
N GLN A 4 7.45 42.53 -59.69
CA GLN A 4 6.24 42.32 -58.87
C GLN A 4 6.44 41.40 -57.64
N PRO A 5 7.16 40.27 -57.71
CA PRO A 5 7.38 39.42 -56.53
C PRO A 5 8.18 40.14 -55.45
N VAL A 6 9.15 40.99 -55.83
CA VAL A 6 9.96 41.78 -54.90
C VAL A 6 9.11 42.85 -54.22
N LEU A 7 8.26 43.55 -54.97
CA LEU A 7 7.34 44.55 -54.40
C LEU A 7 6.28 43.91 -53.49
N GLN A 8 5.79 42.72 -53.83
CA GLN A 8 4.88 41.96 -52.97
C GLN A 8 5.56 41.53 -51.67
N ALA A 9 6.80 41.04 -51.72
CA ALA A 9 7.55 40.71 -50.51
C ALA A 9 7.80 41.94 -49.63
N LEU A 10 8.19 43.08 -50.22
CA LEU A 10 8.41 44.33 -49.49
C LEU A 10 7.13 44.87 -48.84
N THR A 11 6.01 44.86 -49.56
CA THR A 11 4.70 45.29 -49.02
C THR A 11 4.23 44.36 -47.91
N GLN A 12 4.45 43.04 -48.03
CA GLN A 12 4.13 42.08 -46.97
C GLN A 12 4.96 42.30 -45.71
N ILE A 13 6.27 42.55 -45.84
CA ILE A 13 7.15 42.86 -44.70
C ILE A 13 6.72 44.18 -44.04
N PHE A 14 6.47 45.23 -44.83
CA PHE A 14 6.02 46.51 -44.31
C PHE A 14 4.69 46.39 -43.57
N THR A 15 3.73 45.68 -44.14
CA THR A 15 2.42 45.41 -43.54
C THR A 15 2.58 44.64 -42.22
N SER A 16 3.49 43.65 -42.18
CA SER A 16 3.79 42.88 -40.96
C SER A 16 4.37 43.78 -39.85
N ILE A 17 5.27 44.71 -40.17
CA ILE A 17 5.84 45.66 -39.22
C ILE A 17 4.77 46.61 -38.69
N VAL A 18 3.90 47.13 -39.56
CA VAL A 18 2.82 48.04 -39.18
C VAL A 18 1.82 47.36 -38.24
N PHE A 19 1.46 46.09 -38.48
CA PHE A 19 0.56 45.35 -37.58
C PHE A 19 1.25 44.82 -36.32
N PHE A 20 2.58 44.68 -36.32
CA PHE A 20 3.35 44.28 -35.14
C PHE A 20 3.32 45.31 -34.02
N ILE A 21 3.42 46.61 -34.34
CA ILE A 21 3.44 47.69 -33.32
C ILE A 21 2.15 47.69 -32.46
N PRO A 22 0.92 47.71 -33.04
CA PRO A 22 -0.31 47.64 -32.26
C PRO A 22 -0.40 46.38 -31.38
N ARG A 23 0.03 45.22 -31.90
CA ARG A 23 0.02 43.95 -31.15
C ARG A 23 0.96 44.00 -29.95
N LEU A 24 2.16 44.56 -30.13
CA LEU A 24 3.13 44.75 -29.05
C LEU A 24 2.58 45.70 -27.98
N VAL A 25 1.98 46.81 -28.38
CA VAL A 25 1.35 47.76 -27.44
C VAL A 25 0.22 47.09 -26.67
N ASN A 26 -0.67 46.37 -27.34
CA ASN A 26 -1.80 45.66 -26.70
C ASN A 26 -1.30 44.63 -25.68
N GLY A 27 -0.30 43.82 -26.04
CA GLY A 27 0.30 42.87 -25.12
C GLY A 27 0.96 43.56 -23.92
N LEU A 28 1.65 44.68 -24.14
CA LEU A 28 2.32 45.43 -23.08
C LEU A 28 1.32 46.02 -22.09
N ILE A 29 0.18 46.54 -22.58
CA ILE A 29 -0.92 47.03 -21.73
C ILE A 29 -1.42 45.91 -20.82
N ILE A 30 -1.70 44.72 -21.37
CA ILE A 30 -2.14 43.56 -20.58
C ILE A 30 -1.10 43.13 -19.56
N LEU A 31 0.19 43.15 -19.92
CA LEU A 31 1.27 42.81 -19.00
C LEU A 31 1.34 43.78 -17.81
N ILE A 32 1.21 45.08 -18.05
CA ILE A 32 1.19 46.12 -17.01
C ILE A 32 -0.01 45.94 -16.09
N ILE A 33 -1.21 45.77 -16.67
CA ILE A 33 -2.44 45.52 -15.90
C ILE A 33 -2.29 44.26 -15.04
N GLY A 34 -1.79 43.18 -15.64
CA GLY A 34 -1.56 41.91 -14.96
C GLY A 34 -0.58 42.02 -13.81
N TYR A 35 0.52 42.77 -13.98
CA TYR A 35 1.48 43.04 -12.91
C TYR A 35 0.83 43.79 -11.74
N ILE A 36 0.04 44.83 -12.02
CA ILE A 36 -0.66 45.61 -11.00
C ILE A 36 -1.64 44.71 -10.24
N ILE A 37 -2.48 43.93 -10.94
CA ILE A 37 -3.42 42.99 -10.33
C ILE A 37 -2.69 41.98 -9.44
N SER A 38 -1.61 41.39 -9.96
CA SER A 38 -0.83 40.39 -9.21
C SER A 38 -0.23 40.99 -7.95
N TRP A 39 0.30 42.22 -8.04
CA TRP A 39 0.83 42.95 -6.90
C TRP A 39 -0.24 43.25 -5.84
N VAL A 40 -1.43 43.68 -6.26
CA VAL A 40 -2.59 43.92 -5.37
C VAL A 40 -3.01 42.62 -4.68
N VAL A 41 -3.15 41.52 -5.41
CA VAL A 41 -3.49 40.21 -4.83
C VAL A 41 -2.45 39.77 -3.81
N ARG A 42 -1.16 39.94 -4.11
CA ARG A 42 -0.06 39.64 -3.18
C ARG A 42 -0.16 40.47 -1.90
N TRP A 43 -0.55 41.73 -2.00
CA TRP A 43 -0.75 42.60 -0.85
C TRP A 43 -1.95 42.13 0.00
N ILE A 44 -3.09 41.84 -0.63
CA ILE A 44 -4.30 41.33 0.04
C ILE A 44 -4.01 40.00 0.73
N MET A 45 -3.37 39.03 0.05
CA MET A 45 -3.08 37.73 0.65
C MET A 45 -2.15 37.86 1.87
N ARG A 46 -1.10 38.68 1.80
CA ARG A 46 -0.22 38.92 2.96
C ARG A 46 -0.98 39.56 4.12
N PHE A 47 -1.90 40.48 3.82
CA PHE A 47 -2.76 41.07 4.84
C PHE A 47 -3.65 40.02 5.51
N VAL A 48 -4.31 39.18 4.71
CA VAL A 48 -5.19 38.08 5.18
C VAL A 48 -4.41 37.06 6.00
N PHE A 49 -3.27 36.58 5.51
CA PHE A 49 -2.46 35.56 6.21
C PHE A 49 -1.94 36.05 7.56
N ARG A 50 -1.57 37.33 7.67
CA ARG A 50 -1.17 37.95 8.94
C ARG A 50 -2.35 38.09 9.91
N HIS A 51 -3.55 38.35 9.41
CA HIS A 51 -4.76 38.46 10.25
C HIS A 51 -5.29 37.12 10.76
N ILE A 52 -5.09 36.03 10.02
CA ILE A 52 -5.58 34.69 10.41
C ILE A 52 -4.68 34.03 11.48
N GLY A 53 -3.49 34.57 11.76
CA GLY A 53 -2.63 34.06 12.84
C GLY A 53 -2.11 32.63 12.62
N LEU A 54 -1.99 32.19 11.36
CA LEU A 54 -1.43 30.87 11.01
C LEU A 54 0.03 30.69 11.45
N GLU A 55 0.72 31.79 11.73
CA GLU A 55 2.07 31.82 12.31
C GLU A 55 2.12 31.06 13.64
N GLN A 56 1.10 31.17 14.51
CA GLN A 56 1.10 30.55 15.84
C GLN A 56 0.68 29.06 15.83
N ARG A 57 0.03 28.58 14.75
CA ARG A 57 -0.36 27.17 14.59
C ARG A 57 0.66 26.35 13.81
N ALA A 58 1.43 26.96 12.91
CA ALA A 58 2.49 26.30 12.17
C ALA A 58 3.71 25.94 13.06
N GLU A 59 3.94 26.67 14.15
CA GLU A 59 5.02 26.40 15.12
C GLU A 59 4.79 25.11 15.93
N ARG A 60 3.54 24.65 16.10
CA ARG A 60 3.22 23.47 16.92
C ARG A 60 3.14 22.15 16.16
N SER A 61 3.22 22.15 14.82
CA SER A 61 2.96 20.93 14.03
C SER A 61 4.20 20.08 13.73
N GLY A 62 5.39 20.41 14.23
CA GLY A 62 6.64 19.68 13.95
C GLY A 62 7.12 19.76 12.50
N LEU A 63 6.31 20.35 11.60
CA LEU A 63 6.60 20.51 10.17
C LEU A 63 7.71 21.53 9.90
N HIS A 64 7.94 22.45 10.85
CA HIS A 64 8.99 23.48 10.78
C HIS A 64 10.41 22.86 10.85
N GLU A 65 10.56 21.72 11.52
CA GLU A 65 11.84 21.01 11.68
C GLU A 65 12.22 20.26 10.39
N THR A 66 11.24 19.65 9.73
CA THR A 66 11.42 19.02 8.42
C THR A 66 11.73 20.05 7.32
N MET A 67 11.12 21.23 7.37
CA MET A 67 11.38 22.30 6.39
C MET A 67 12.74 22.99 6.57
N ARG A 68 13.22 23.19 7.80
CA ARG A 68 14.59 23.68 8.05
C ARG A 68 15.66 22.70 7.57
N GLY A 69 15.41 21.38 7.68
CA GLY A 69 16.28 20.34 7.14
C GLY A 69 16.45 20.41 5.60
N LEU A 70 15.49 21.02 4.89
CA LEU A 70 15.52 21.25 3.45
C LEU A 70 16.05 22.64 3.05
N GLY A 71 16.50 23.46 4.02
CA GLY A 71 17.07 24.79 3.75
C GLY A 71 16.07 25.91 3.44
N VAL A 72 14.76 25.65 3.56
CA VAL A 72 13.71 26.64 3.27
C VAL A 72 13.42 27.47 4.52
N LYS A 73 13.84 28.75 4.52
CA LYS A 73 13.66 29.71 5.63
C LYS A 73 12.31 30.45 5.61
N ALA A 74 11.48 30.23 4.59
CA ALA A 74 10.20 30.93 4.42
C ALA A 74 9.06 30.20 5.14
N ALA A 75 8.19 30.95 5.83
CA ALA A 75 6.97 30.40 6.43
C ALA A 75 5.99 29.92 5.32
N LEU A 76 5.26 28.82 5.55
CA LEU A 76 4.27 28.26 4.60
C LEU A 76 3.38 29.32 3.93
N PRO A 77 2.81 30.29 4.68
CA PRO A 77 1.96 31.33 4.09
C PRO A 77 2.68 32.19 3.05
N GLU A 78 3.96 32.53 3.28
CA GLU A 78 4.73 33.36 2.34
C GLU A 78 5.05 32.58 1.06
N ILE A 79 5.28 31.26 1.16
CA ILE A 79 5.46 30.39 0.00
C ILE A 79 4.17 30.39 -0.85
N VAL A 80 3.00 30.25 -0.23
CA VAL A 80 1.71 30.27 -0.94
C VAL A 80 1.45 31.61 -1.61
N VAL A 81 1.68 32.73 -0.91
CA VAL A 81 1.58 34.09 -1.46
C VAL A 81 2.47 34.24 -2.70
N GLN A 82 3.71 33.77 -2.61
CA GLN A 82 4.68 33.89 -3.69
C GLN A 82 4.30 33.02 -4.90
N ILE A 83 3.81 31.79 -4.67
CA ILE A 83 3.31 30.91 -5.74
C ILE A 83 2.13 31.57 -6.46
N VAL A 84 1.14 32.09 -5.72
CA VAL A 84 -0.05 32.72 -6.31
C VAL A 84 0.31 33.97 -7.09
N PHE A 85 1.20 34.81 -6.55
CA PHE A 85 1.71 35.99 -7.27
C PHE A 85 2.38 35.59 -8.59
N PHE A 86 3.28 34.61 -8.56
CA PHE A 86 3.99 34.17 -9.76
C PHE A 86 3.03 33.52 -10.77
N PHE A 87 2.06 32.73 -10.31
CA PHE A 87 1.05 32.10 -11.15
C PHE A 87 0.17 33.13 -11.87
N LEU A 88 -0.33 34.15 -11.15
CA LEU A 88 -1.11 35.22 -11.74
C LEU A 88 -0.28 36.04 -12.74
N LEU A 89 0.93 36.44 -12.35
CA LEU A 89 1.84 37.19 -13.21
C LEU A 89 2.13 36.41 -14.50
N LEU A 90 2.43 35.11 -14.37
CA LEU A 90 2.72 34.24 -15.50
C LEU A 90 1.47 34.05 -16.40
N SER A 91 0.27 33.96 -15.83
CA SER A 91 -0.99 33.87 -16.59
C SER A 91 -1.25 35.11 -17.44
N PHE A 92 -1.07 36.30 -16.86
CA PHE A 92 -1.16 37.55 -17.62
C PHE A 92 -0.02 37.69 -18.63
N ALA A 93 1.20 37.25 -18.29
CA ALA A 93 2.33 37.23 -19.23
C ALA A 93 2.05 36.33 -20.43
N THR A 94 1.54 35.11 -20.23
CA THR A 94 1.13 34.21 -21.31
C THR A 94 0.08 34.85 -22.21
N THR A 95 -0.92 35.51 -21.62
CA THR A 95 -1.96 36.22 -22.36
C THR A 95 -1.38 37.38 -23.17
N ALA A 96 -0.51 38.19 -22.57
CA ALA A 96 0.19 39.28 -23.24
C ALA A 96 1.01 38.78 -24.44
N VAL A 97 1.84 37.76 -24.24
CA VAL A 97 2.69 37.14 -25.27
C VAL A 97 1.84 36.54 -26.41
N ARG A 98 0.68 35.94 -26.09
CA ARG A 98 -0.26 35.42 -27.09
C ARG A 98 -0.89 36.53 -27.93
N LEU A 99 -1.24 37.67 -27.32
CA LEU A 99 -1.73 38.85 -28.03
C LEU A 99 -0.66 39.52 -28.92
N MET A 100 0.61 39.39 -28.54
CA MET A 100 1.75 39.79 -29.37
C MET A 100 2.01 38.81 -30.54
N GLU A 101 1.23 37.73 -30.66
CA GLU A 101 1.39 36.63 -31.62
C GLU A 101 2.69 35.83 -31.49
N PHE A 102 3.35 35.89 -30.31
CA PHE A 102 4.48 35.04 -29.99
C PHE A 102 4.00 33.66 -29.49
N THR A 103 3.33 32.93 -30.37
CA THR A 103 2.64 31.66 -30.04
C THR A 103 3.55 30.63 -29.39
N VAL A 104 4.75 30.40 -29.94
CA VAL A 104 5.72 29.46 -29.38
C VAL A 104 6.09 29.83 -27.93
N VAL A 105 6.34 31.11 -27.66
CA VAL A 105 6.67 31.57 -26.30
C VAL A 105 5.46 31.43 -25.38
N ALA A 106 4.26 31.78 -25.86
CA ALA A 106 3.03 31.62 -25.09
C ALA A 106 2.77 30.16 -24.71
N ASP A 107 3.00 29.21 -25.61
CA ASP A 107 2.79 27.79 -25.36
C ASP A 107 3.82 27.20 -24.37
N LEU A 108 5.06 27.72 -24.38
CA LEU A 108 6.05 27.41 -23.34
C LEU A 108 5.61 27.94 -21.96
N LEU A 109 5.11 29.18 -21.89
CA LEU A 109 4.61 29.75 -20.63
C LEU A 109 3.36 29.01 -20.13
N ASP A 110 2.48 28.57 -21.03
CA ASP A 110 1.30 27.75 -20.72
C ASP A 110 1.67 26.39 -20.12
N SER A 111 2.71 25.76 -20.66
CA SER A 111 3.27 24.52 -20.10
C SER A 111 3.78 24.70 -18.67
N ILE A 112 4.40 25.85 -18.37
CA ILE A 112 4.85 26.19 -17.00
C ILE A 112 3.65 26.48 -16.09
N LEU A 113 2.59 27.12 -16.59
CA LEU A 113 1.35 27.32 -15.82
C LEU A 113 0.71 25.99 -15.41
N HIS A 114 0.65 25.02 -16.33
CA HIS A 114 0.12 23.68 -16.04
C HIS A 114 0.99 22.86 -15.07
N PHE A 115 2.27 23.19 -14.94
CA PHE A 115 3.15 22.56 -13.96
C PHE A 115 2.75 22.89 -12.51
N VAL A 116 2.23 24.10 -12.24
CA VAL A 116 1.89 24.53 -10.87
C VAL A 116 0.78 23.66 -10.25
N PRO A 117 -0.40 23.45 -10.87
CA PRO A 117 -1.43 22.54 -10.35
C PRO A 117 -0.94 21.10 -10.19
N ARG A 118 -0.11 20.62 -11.13
CA ARG A 118 0.48 19.27 -11.07
C ARG A 118 1.44 19.12 -9.90
N ALA A 119 2.28 20.13 -9.64
CA ALA A 119 3.19 20.15 -8.50
C ALA A 119 2.43 20.16 -7.17
N ILE A 120 1.33 20.92 -7.06
CA ILE A 120 0.44 20.88 -5.89
C ILE A 120 -0.16 19.49 -5.70
N SER A 121 -0.64 18.87 -6.78
CA SER A 121 -1.19 17.52 -6.75
C SER A 121 -0.15 16.48 -6.30
N ALA A 122 1.08 16.58 -6.81
CA ALA A 122 2.20 15.73 -6.40
C ALA A 122 2.57 15.92 -4.92
N ALA A 123 2.63 17.16 -4.44
CA ALA A 123 2.89 17.45 -3.03
C ALA A 123 1.79 16.86 -2.12
N LEU A 124 0.52 17.02 -2.50
CA LEU A 124 -0.61 16.43 -1.79
C LEU A 124 -0.53 14.90 -1.77
N LEU A 125 -0.15 14.30 -2.89
CA LEU A 125 0.04 12.85 -3.01
C LEU A 125 1.15 12.34 -2.08
N ILE A 126 2.26 13.07 -1.95
CA ILE A 126 3.32 12.71 -0.99
C ILE A 126 2.82 12.80 0.45
N ILE A 127 2.07 13.86 0.79
CA ILE A 127 1.54 14.04 2.15
C ILE A 127 0.59 12.89 2.49
N ILE A 128 -0.45 12.67 1.67
CA ILE A 128 -1.45 11.63 1.91
C ILE A 128 -0.82 10.23 1.83
N GLY A 129 0.02 10.00 0.82
CA GLY A 129 0.67 8.71 0.60
C GLY A 129 1.66 8.34 1.70
N SER A 130 2.40 9.30 2.25
CA SER A 130 3.30 9.06 3.39
C SER A 130 2.52 8.77 4.69
N MET A 131 1.38 9.42 4.90
CA MET A 131 0.49 9.08 6.01
C MET A 131 -0.06 7.65 5.87
N LEU A 132 -0.49 7.29 4.66
CA LEU A 132 -0.96 5.94 4.36
C LEU A 132 0.14 4.89 4.54
N ALA A 133 1.37 5.17 4.11
CA ALA A 133 2.52 4.30 4.27
C ALA A 133 2.81 4.02 5.76
N ARG A 134 2.80 5.06 6.60
CA ARG A 134 2.97 4.94 8.05
C ARG A 134 1.85 4.14 8.69
N PHE A 135 0.61 4.38 8.27
CA PHE A 135 -0.54 3.63 8.77
C PHE A 135 -0.42 2.14 8.46
N LEU A 136 -0.09 1.79 7.22
CA LEU A 136 0.10 0.40 6.78
C LEU A 136 1.30 -0.26 7.47
N GLY A 137 2.42 0.46 7.59
CA GLY A 137 3.60 0.00 8.33
C GLY A 137 3.26 -0.32 9.79
N ASN A 138 2.57 0.59 10.47
CA ASN A 138 2.14 0.41 11.86
C ASN A 138 1.14 -0.74 12.02
N ALA A 139 0.22 -0.92 11.06
CA ALA A 139 -0.71 -2.05 11.07
C ALA A 139 0.05 -3.39 11.04
N VAL A 140 1.11 -3.49 10.21
CA VAL A 140 1.95 -4.69 10.14
C VAL A 140 2.72 -4.92 11.43
N ILE A 141 3.27 -3.87 12.04
CA ILE A 141 3.96 -3.97 13.33
C ILE A 141 2.98 -4.49 14.39
N SER A 142 1.78 -3.92 14.46
CA SER A 142 0.76 -4.32 15.43
C SER A 142 0.33 -5.76 15.26
N VAL A 143 0.16 -6.25 14.03
CA VAL A 143 -0.15 -7.65 13.76
C VAL A 143 1.01 -8.56 14.16
N ALA A 144 2.25 -8.18 13.83
CA ALA A 144 3.44 -8.97 14.14
C ALA A 144 3.70 -9.07 15.65
N ASP A 145 3.45 -8.00 16.40
CA ASP A 145 3.56 -7.99 17.86
C ASP A 145 2.50 -8.92 18.49
N ASN A 146 1.27 -8.97 17.95
CA ASN A 146 0.20 -9.87 18.43
C ASN A 146 0.55 -11.35 18.27
N VAL A 147 1.36 -11.72 17.28
CA VAL A 147 1.79 -13.11 17.03
C VAL A 147 3.21 -13.40 17.55
N ASN A 148 3.78 -12.52 18.39
CA ASN A 148 5.13 -12.65 18.97
C ASN A 148 6.25 -12.83 17.93
N ILE A 149 6.17 -12.13 16.79
CA ILE A 149 7.26 -12.12 15.80
C ILE A 149 8.34 -11.11 16.22
N THR A 150 9.53 -11.61 16.56
CA THR A 150 10.68 -10.81 17.00
C THR A 150 11.08 -9.68 16.03
N TYR A 151 10.79 -9.83 14.74
CA TYR A 151 11.19 -8.89 13.67
C TYR A 151 10.04 -8.03 13.12
N GLY A 152 8.91 -7.93 13.83
CA GLY A 152 7.71 -7.20 13.39
C GLY A 152 7.97 -5.73 13.04
N LYS A 153 8.77 -5.04 13.87
CA LYS A 153 9.16 -3.63 13.66
C LYS A 153 9.93 -3.43 12.34
N THR A 154 10.86 -4.32 12.04
CA THR A 154 11.66 -4.26 10.80
C THR A 154 10.76 -4.49 9.59
N LEU A 155 9.84 -5.45 9.67
CA LEU A 155 8.93 -5.77 8.58
C LEU A 155 8.00 -4.60 8.24
N GLY A 156 7.39 -3.97 9.25
CA GLY A 156 6.54 -2.81 9.05
C GLY A 156 7.29 -1.61 8.46
N ARG A 157 8.56 -1.41 8.86
CA ARG A 157 9.40 -0.35 8.30
C ARG A 157 9.80 -0.60 6.85
N ILE A 158 10.05 -1.86 6.47
CA ILE A 158 10.27 -2.23 5.06
C ILE A 158 9.04 -1.86 4.23
N ILE A 159 7.83 -2.22 4.70
CA ILE A 159 6.57 -1.91 4.02
C ILE A 159 6.35 -0.41 3.90
N GLU A 160 6.57 0.35 4.98
CA GLU A 160 6.50 1.82 4.95
C GLU A 160 7.40 2.41 3.86
N TYR A 161 8.68 2.01 3.82
CA TYR A 161 9.62 2.53 2.83
C TYR A 161 9.27 2.11 1.39
N THR A 162 8.79 0.88 1.17
CA THR A 162 8.33 0.44 -0.14
C THR A 162 7.15 1.29 -0.63
N ILE A 163 6.18 1.57 0.23
CA ILE A 163 5.02 2.40 -0.13
C ILE A 163 5.45 3.85 -0.37
N VAL A 164 6.32 4.42 0.47
CA VAL A 164 6.84 5.77 0.27
C VAL A 164 7.60 5.89 -1.05
N ALA A 165 8.43 4.89 -1.41
CA ALA A 165 9.12 4.87 -2.69
C ALA A 165 8.13 4.88 -3.87
N PHE A 166 7.05 4.10 -3.79
CA PHE A 166 6.00 4.08 -4.82
C PHE A 166 5.25 5.40 -4.92
N VAL A 167 4.84 5.96 -3.77
CA VAL A 167 4.19 7.27 -3.67
C VAL A 167 5.06 8.37 -4.27
N PHE A 168 6.37 8.32 -4.02
CA PHE A 168 7.31 9.27 -4.60
C PHE A 168 7.34 9.19 -6.12
N VAL A 169 7.41 7.99 -6.70
CA VAL A 169 7.38 7.81 -8.16
C VAL A 169 6.05 8.25 -8.76
N LEU A 170 4.94 7.95 -8.10
CA LEU A 170 3.62 8.41 -8.52
C LEU A 170 3.51 9.95 -8.47
N ALA A 171 4.12 10.59 -7.47
CA ALA A 171 4.18 12.04 -7.37
C ALA A 171 4.98 12.64 -8.53
N VAL A 172 6.14 12.07 -8.87
CA VAL A 172 6.94 12.49 -10.04
C VAL A 172 6.15 12.31 -11.34
N SER A 173 5.43 11.19 -11.49
CA SER A 173 4.57 10.92 -12.65
C SER A 173 3.45 11.97 -12.79
N THR A 174 2.85 12.37 -11.67
CA THR A 174 1.79 13.40 -11.62
C THR A 174 2.29 14.77 -12.10
N MET A 175 3.59 15.05 -11.98
CA MET A 175 4.21 16.29 -12.50
C MET A 175 4.28 16.33 -14.03
N GLY A 176 3.96 15.24 -14.72
CA GLY A 176 4.03 15.12 -16.17
C GLY A 176 5.41 14.71 -16.68
N VAL A 177 6.28 14.24 -15.78
CA VAL A 177 7.56 13.64 -16.15
C VAL A 177 7.31 12.22 -16.64
N ASP A 178 7.95 11.83 -17.74
CA ASP A 178 7.91 10.43 -18.19
C ASP A 178 8.67 9.55 -17.19
N THR A 179 7.92 8.88 -16.33
CA THR A 179 8.45 7.97 -15.33
C THR A 179 8.41 6.52 -15.76
N THR A 180 8.16 6.21 -17.04
CA THR A 180 7.94 4.83 -17.50
C THR A 180 9.09 3.90 -17.09
N ILE A 181 10.33 4.36 -17.22
CA ILE A 181 11.52 3.60 -16.80
C ILE A 181 11.47 3.35 -15.29
N LEU A 182 11.20 4.39 -14.50
CA LEU A 182 11.19 4.34 -13.05
C LEU A 182 10.05 3.46 -12.50
N THR A 183 8.83 3.60 -13.04
CA THR A 183 7.66 2.79 -12.66
C THR A 183 7.86 1.33 -13.04
N THR A 184 8.43 1.05 -14.22
CA THR A 184 8.68 -0.32 -14.69
C THR A 184 9.73 -0.99 -13.82
N SER A 185 10.87 -0.32 -13.55
CA SER A 185 11.92 -0.87 -12.69
C SER A 185 11.41 -1.18 -11.28
N LEU A 186 10.67 -0.27 -10.65
CA LEU A 186 10.09 -0.53 -9.32
C LEU A 186 9.07 -1.66 -9.35
N THR A 187 8.21 -1.71 -10.37
CA THR A 187 7.23 -2.78 -10.53
C THR A 187 7.91 -4.14 -10.64
N ILE A 188 9.00 -4.25 -11.41
CA ILE A 188 9.77 -5.49 -11.54
C ILE A 188 10.42 -5.89 -10.21
N ILE A 189 11.00 -4.93 -9.47
CA ILE A 189 11.62 -5.21 -8.16
C ILE A 189 10.57 -5.71 -7.17
N ILE A 190 9.42 -5.05 -7.08
CA ILE A 190 8.36 -5.45 -6.15
C ILE A 190 7.72 -6.77 -6.59
N ALA A 191 7.46 -6.96 -7.88
CA ALA A 191 6.92 -8.20 -8.41
C ALA A 191 7.86 -9.38 -8.16
N SER A 192 9.16 -9.20 -8.36
CA SER A 192 10.15 -10.25 -8.09
C SER A 192 10.29 -10.54 -6.60
N ALA A 193 10.29 -9.53 -5.73
CA ALA A 193 10.27 -9.73 -4.27
C ALA A 193 8.99 -10.43 -3.81
N GLY A 194 7.84 -10.01 -4.32
CA GLY A 194 6.54 -10.62 -4.04
C GLY A 194 6.49 -12.07 -4.51
N LEU A 195 7.03 -12.36 -5.69
CA LEU A 195 7.14 -13.72 -6.22
C LEU A 195 8.10 -14.58 -5.39
N ALA A 196 9.25 -14.04 -4.95
CA ALA A 196 10.16 -14.73 -4.06
C ALA A 196 9.48 -15.09 -2.73
N ILE A 197 8.79 -14.14 -2.09
CA ILE A 197 8.01 -14.37 -0.87
C ILE A 197 6.93 -15.43 -1.12
N ALA A 198 6.17 -15.31 -2.22
CA ALA A 198 5.11 -16.25 -2.55
C ALA A 198 5.65 -17.67 -2.74
N LEU A 199 6.81 -17.84 -3.39
CA LEU A 199 7.44 -19.15 -3.56
C LEU A 199 8.03 -19.68 -2.25
N THR A 200 8.71 -18.84 -1.46
CA THR A 200 9.25 -19.24 -0.15
C THR A 200 8.15 -19.71 0.79
N PHE A 201 7.05 -18.95 0.91
CA PHE A 201 5.92 -19.37 1.72
C PHE A 201 5.19 -20.56 1.10
N GLY A 202 4.93 -20.55 -0.21
CA GLY A 202 4.21 -21.62 -0.90
C GLY A 202 4.88 -22.98 -0.79
N PHE A 203 6.21 -23.03 -0.97
CA PHE A 203 6.97 -24.27 -0.79
C PHE A 203 7.24 -24.57 0.69
N GLY A 204 7.55 -23.56 1.50
CA GLY A 204 7.89 -23.71 2.92
C GLY A 204 6.71 -24.15 3.80
N SER A 205 5.49 -23.71 3.49
CA SER A 205 4.29 -24.04 4.26
C SER A 205 3.58 -25.31 3.77
N ARG A 206 4.09 -25.99 2.74
CA ARG A 206 3.44 -27.16 2.13
C ARG A 206 3.15 -28.27 3.15
N GLU A 207 4.12 -28.57 4.00
CA GLU A 207 4.01 -29.64 5.01
C GLU A 207 3.01 -29.27 6.12
N ALA A 208 3.07 -28.02 6.60
CA ALA A 208 2.13 -27.50 7.59
C ALA A 208 0.69 -27.52 7.05
N ALA A 209 0.47 -27.02 5.83
CA ALA A 209 -0.83 -27.05 5.17
C ALA A 209 -1.35 -28.48 4.99
N ARG A 210 -0.49 -29.42 4.59
CA ARG A 210 -0.84 -30.85 4.47
C ARG A 210 -1.31 -31.43 5.80
N ASN A 211 -0.62 -31.13 6.89
CA ASN A 211 -0.98 -31.59 8.23
C ASN A 211 -2.29 -30.97 8.73
N VAL A 212 -2.53 -29.68 8.47
CA VAL A 212 -3.79 -29.01 8.83
C VAL A 212 -4.99 -29.60 8.08
N ILE A 213 -4.85 -29.83 6.77
CA ILE A 213 -5.90 -30.46 5.95
C ILE A 213 -6.16 -31.89 6.43
N ALA A 214 -5.10 -32.68 6.67
CA ALA A 214 -5.24 -34.04 7.21
C ALA A 214 -5.92 -34.05 8.58
N GLY A 215 -5.65 -33.07 9.44
CA GLY A 215 -6.27 -32.96 10.76
C GLY A 215 -7.79 -32.82 10.73
N TYR A 216 -8.35 -32.17 9.70
CA TYR A 216 -9.79 -32.09 9.52
C TYR A 216 -10.41 -33.50 9.36
N TYR A 217 -9.81 -34.36 8.53
CA TYR A 217 -10.28 -35.73 8.33
C TYR A 217 -10.03 -36.63 9.54
N VAL A 218 -8.87 -36.50 10.18
CA VAL A 218 -8.51 -37.30 11.37
C VAL A 218 -9.48 -37.01 12.53
N ARG A 219 -9.89 -35.75 12.72
CA ARG A 219 -10.89 -35.38 13.73
C ARG A 219 -12.27 -35.98 13.48
N GLN A 220 -12.64 -36.22 12.22
CA GLN A 220 -13.91 -36.85 11.87
C GLN A 220 -13.88 -38.37 12.06
N ASN A 221 -12.71 -38.98 11.85
CA ASN A 221 -12.57 -40.45 11.82
C ASN A 221 -12.15 -41.07 13.16
N PHE A 222 -11.53 -40.29 14.06
CA PHE A 222 -10.99 -40.81 15.33
C PHE A 222 -11.52 -40.03 16.53
N GLN A 223 -12.07 -40.74 17.50
CA GLN A 223 -12.63 -40.18 18.73
C GLN A 223 -11.60 -40.21 19.87
N PRO A 224 -11.63 -39.23 20.80
CA PRO A 224 -10.82 -39.29 22.02
C PRO A 224 -11.11 -40.56 22.82
N GLY A 225 -10.07 -41.20 23.36
CA GLY A 225 -10.14 -42.46 24.12
C GLY A 225 -9.97 -43.73 23.26
N GLN A 226 -10.16 -43.64 21.95
CA GLN A 226 -10.00 -44.75 21.01
C GLN A 226 -8.53 -45.21 20.99
N ARG A 227 -8.30 -46.52 21.07
CA ARG A 227 -6.94 -47.08 20.94
C ARG A 227 -6.59 -47.20 19.47
N VAL A 228 -5.46 -46.61 19.10
CA VAL A 228 -5.06 -46.51 17.71
C VAL A 228 -3.61 -46.91 17.56
N THR A 229 -3.35 -47.74 16.55
CA THR A 229 -1.99 -48.16 16.18
C THR A 229 -1.64 -47.56 14.83
N CYS A 230 -0.55 -46.81 14.79
CA CYS A 230 -0.04 -46.13 13.61
C CYS A 230 1.45 -46.48 13.45
N GLY A 231 1.74 -47.47 12.61
CA GLY A 231 3.10 -48.01 12.47
C GLY A 231 3.58 -48.65 13.77
N GLU A 232 4.72 -48.19 14.30
CA GLU A 232 5.31 -48.69 15.55
C GLU A 232 4.71 -48.07 16.82
N TYR A 233 3.90 -47.03 16.68
CA TYR A 233 3.31 -46.30 17.80
C TYR A 233 1.88 -46.78 18.05
N SER A 234 1.60 -47.28 19.26
CA SER A 234 0.26 -47.67 19.70
C SER A 234 -0.10 -46.94 20.99
N GLY A 235 -1.27 -46.30 21.03
CA GLY A 235 -1.72 -45.52 22.18
C GLY A 235 -3.19 -45.15 22.09
N ARG A 236 -3.73 -44.55 23.16
CA ARG A 236 -5.09 -43.99 23.14
C ARG A 236 -5.07 -42.55 22.62
N VAL A 237 -6.03 -42.16 21.79
CA VAL A 237 -6.15 -40.76 21.34
C VAL A 237 -6.48 -39.88 22.53
N ARG A 238 -5.58 -39.00 22.91
CA ARG A 238 -5.87 -37.99 23.94
C ARG A 238 -6.59 -36.79 23.32
N SER A 239 -6.05 -36.27 22.23
CA SER A 239 -6.64 -35.14 21.51
C SER A 239 -6.14 -35.05 20.07
N THR A 240 -7.04 -34.74 19.15
CA THR A 240 -6.75 -34.42 17.75
C THR A 240 -6.70 -32.89 17.59
N SER A 241 -5.50 -32.33 17.42
CA SER A 241 -5.29 -30.90 17.13
C SER A 241 -5.28 -30.65 15.61
N GLY A 242 -5.15 -29.38 15.20
CA GLY A 242 -5.19 -29.01 13.77
C GLY A 242 -4.10 -29.68 12.93
N ALA A 243 -2.83 -29.59 13.35
CA ALA A 243 -1.70 -30.16 12.59
C ALA A 243 -1.17 -31.48 13.17
N TYR A 244 -1.47 -31.78 14.43
CA TYR A 244 -0.93 -32.94 15.14
C TYR A 244 -2.01 -33.64 15.97
N THR A 245 -1.84 -34.92 16.23
CA THR A 245 -2.65 -35.72 17.15
C THR A 245 -1.77 -36.27 18.25
N VAL A 246 -2.23 -36.15 19.48
CA VAL A 246 -1.50 -36.62 20.66
C VAL A 246 -2.06 -37.96 21.09
N LEU A 247 -1.19 -38.96 21.13
CA LEU A 247 -1.45 -40.29 21.66
C LEU A 247 -0.87 -40.41 23.07
N GLU A 248 -1.58 -41.12 23.94
CA GLU A 248 -1.09 -41.53 25.26
C GLU A 248 -0.68 -43.00 25.20
N VAL A 249 0.59 -43.27 25.50
CA VAL A 249 1.21 -44.59 25.45
C VAL A 249 1.60 -44.99 26.86
N THR A 250 1.15 -46.16 27.30
CA THR A 250 1.52 -46.73 28.60
C THR A 250 2.74 -47.62 28.43
N ASP A 251 3.84 -47.29 29.11
CA ASP A 251 5.05 -48.10 29.11
C ASP A 251 4.90 -49.32 30.04
N ALA A 252 5.77 -50.33 29.90
CA ALA A 252 5.75 -51.58 30.67
C ALA A 252 5.83 -51.37 32.20
N ASN A 253 6.35 -50.22 32.65
CA ASN A 253 6.44 -49.82 34.05
C ASN A 253 5.19 -49.05 34.56
N GLY A 254 4.12 -48.93 33.77
CA GLY A 254 2.90 -48.23 34.14
C GLY A 254 2.98 -46.70 34.12
N GLN A 255 4.07 -46.12 33.60
CA GLN A 255 4.17 -44.67 33.36
C GLN A 255 3.54 -44.31 32.00
N GLY A 256 2.66 -43.31 32.00
CA GLY A 256 2.05 -42.75 30.80
C GLY A 256 2.99 -41.74 30.13
N SER A 257 3.30 -41.97 28.85
CA SER A 257 4.03 -41.02 28.00
C SER A 257 3.11 -40.51 26.89
N THR A 258 3.36 -39.29 26.40
CA THR A 258 2.59 -38.70 25.29
C THR A 258 3.44 -38.57 24.04
N ILE A 259 2.90 -39.01 22.91
CA ILE A 259 3.55 -38.93 21.60
C ILE A 259 2.71 -38.02 20.69
N SER A 260 3.36 -37.04 20.03
CA SER A 260 2.72 -36.14 19.07
C SER A 260 3.00 -36.60 17.65
N LEU A 261 1.96 -37.01 16.93
CA LEU A 261 2.05 -37.49 15.55
C LEU A 261 1.51 -36.43 14.58
N PRO A 262 2.21 -36.12 13.48
CA PRO A 262 1.67 -35.31 12.40
C PRO A 262 0.41 -35.96 11.82
N ASN A 263 -0.66 -35.18 11.63
CA ASN A 263 -1.93 -35.71 11.13
C ASN A 263 -1.82 -36.30 9.72
N SER A 264 -0.89 -35.82 8.90
CA SER A 264 -0.65 -36.40 7.57
C SER A 264 -0.10 -37.82 7.62
N LEU A 265 0.53 -38.25 8.72
CA LEU A 265 0.92 -39.65 8.92
C LEU A 265 -0.32 -40.50 9.16
N LEU A 266 -1.18 -40.12 10.12
CA LEU A 266 -2.41 -40.85 10.44
C LEU A 266 -3.38 -40.98 9.25
N ALA A 267 -3.42 -39.96 8.39
CA ALA A 267 -4.25 -40.00 7.19
C ALA A 267 -3.69 -40.88 6.06
N ARG A 268 -2.40 -41.25 6.11
CA ARG A 268 -1.70 -42.03 5.06
C ARG A 268 -1.36 -43.46 5.49
N SER A 269 -1.16 -43.69 6.79
CA SER A 269 -0.85 -45.00 7.34
C SER A 269 -2.11 -45.85 7.49
N VAL A 270 -1.95 -47.18 7.45
CA VAL A 270 -3.01 -48.09 7.91
C VAL A 270 -3.16 -47.89 9.41
N VAL A 271 -4.37 -47.53 9.82
CA VAL A 271 -4.69 -47.24 11.21
C VAL A 271 -5.65 -48.31 11.71
N THR A 272 -5.20 -49.15 12.64
CA THR A 272 -6.06 -50.16 13.28
C THR A 272 -6.69 -49.55 14.52
N SER A 273 -8.02 -49.50 14.55
CA SER A 273 -8.80 -49.16 15.72
C SER A 273 -9.33 -50.44 16.36
N GLN A 274 -9.11 -50.60 17.66
CA GLN A 274 -9.91 -51.52 18.48
C GLN A 274 -10.99 -50.68 19.17
N GLU A 275 -12.26 -50.93 18.79
CA GLU A 275 -13.38 -50.56 19.67
C GLU A 275 -13.30 -51.47 20.89
N ASP A 276 -13.31 -50.90 22.10
CA ASP A 276 -13.54 -51.67 23.31
C ASP A 276 -14.95 -52.27 23.17
N THR A 277 -15.02 -53.55 22.79
CA THR A 277 -16.28 -54.29 22.75
C THR A 277 -16.91 -54.17 24.14
N PRO A 278 -18.15 -53.65 24.29
CA PRO A 278 -18.83 -53.68 25.56
C PRO A 278 -18.91 -55.15 25.98
N GLU A 279 -18.35 -55.48 27.15
CA GLU A 279 -18.49 -56.80 27.75
C GLU A 279 -20.00 -57.11 27.81
N LEU A 280 -20.46 -58.06 26.98
CA LEU A 280 -21.86 -58.46 26.97
C LEU A 280 -22.22 -58.83 28.41
N PRO A 281 -23.29 -58.26 29.00
CA PRO A 281 -23.74 -58.72 30.31
C PRO A 281 -23.90 -60.25 30.24
N PRO A 282 -23.45 -60.99 31.29
CA PRO A 282 -23.52 -62.44 31.29
C PRO A 282 -24.95 -62.86 30.94
N ALA A 283 -25.07 -63.81 30.01
CA ALA A 283 -26.37 -64.31 29.56
C ALA A 283 -27.24 -64.63 30.79
N PRO A 284 -28.52 -64.19 30.81
CA PRO A 284 -29.40 -64.53 31.92
C PRO A 284 -29.39 -66.04 32.11
N THR A 285 -29.16 -66.47 33.34
CA THR A 285 -29.15 -67.88 33.72
C THR A 285 -30.47 -68.51 33.26
N PRO A 286 -30.48 -69.65 32.54
CA PRO A 286 -31.71 -70.26 32.08
C PRO A 286 -32.64 -70.50 33.28
N GLU A 287 -33.85 -69.95 33.18
CA GLU A 287 -34.89 -70.07 34.19
C GLU A 287 -35.17 -71.57 34.44
N PRO A 288 -35.17 -72.04 35.69
CA PRO A 288 -35.42 -73.45 35.98
C PRO A 288 -36.82 -73.84 35.48
N PRO A 289 -36.98 -75.05 34.90
CA PRO A 289 -38.25 -75.49 34.34
C PRO A 289 -39.35 -75.45 35.41
N PRO A 290 -40.58 -75.05 35.04
CA PRO A 290 -41.69 -74.93 35.99
C PRO A 290 -41.93 -76.27 36.69
N ALA A 291 -42.05 -76.22 38.01
CA ALA A 291 -42.35 -77.37 38.83
C ALA A 291 -43.67 -78.04 38.39
N PRO A 292 -43.76 -79.38 38.40
CA PRO A 292 -44.97 -80.08 38.00
C PRO A 292 -46.13 -79.70 38.93
N GLU A 293 -47.21 -79.22 38.31
CA GLU A 293 -48.48 -78.90 38.92
C GLU A 293 -49.04 -80.16 39.60
N GLN A 294 -49.18 -80.12 40.92
CA GLN A 294 -49.82 -81.19 41.69
C GLN A 294 -51.32 -80.89 41.82
N ALA A 295 -52.11 -81.85 41.32
CA ALA A 295 -53.54 -82.10 41.51
C ALA A 295 -54.55 -81.23 40.74
#